data_AF-A0A957H7X5-F1
#
_entry.id   AF-A0A957H7X5-F1
#
_cell.length_a   1.000
_cell.length_b   1.000
_cell.length_c   1.000
_cell.angle_alpha   90.00
_cell.angle_beta   90.00
_cell.angle_gamma   90.00
#
_symmetry.space_group_name_H-M   'P 1'
#
loop_
_entity.id
_entity.type
_entity.pdbx_description
1 polymer ?
#
loop_
_entity_poly.entity_id
_entity_poly.type
_entity_poly.pdbx_seq_one_letter_code
_entity_poly.pdbx_strand_id
1 'polypeptide(L)'
;MSRLKLSTPGVILFWLVVAIVLVFAGWTAFSEPQYLYTPVDGWSRGRLVVETTLREPAHLLLDEAGRSYILYANGPQNSMSIHLLALDASGAEIWQRELAGGVPEPANIRLLRSDDTLHLLWLSEEQIFQTAVDTNGDQVAAIEPVSFPQALTTFDAAMMAGELQIWASADFSSPGLYVRRGNGEPLLLDEEGFAPQLQPDEAGTLHAIWQRPLSSRSRSIVYALVPPAASEPLVAAPITEIDFSRARLRGPWFAVAGGYGYLGWTIDFIEDLAAGQSDGQYYAFRLDGFDGEVGNLAIPYRRVRDYELEPAGLLAGPRAALPERLGRRATPLEAAPLTPGLGQGAEGMMALRVSVEYLKSRQASQVALFYWEDGEPAGYQLLTFTSSASLQPALAQNGAGTVALTWLEGTAGGTSQVYFASTAPATIAAYEKLTTQDIGYFLAESLAGMAQSVIFAPFAFAFWSVLPFVLLLLTGIWRQQDPGWRDPAFYVPLLLAIVLFWGGKFLMLREAWTAYVPFSAWVPVIPDSMEALLKLAVPLGIGVVALFCSWYFTHKRLKPPLYIIFVIYAAVDTLLTMSIYGGYLYNAF
;
A
#
# COMPACT_ATOMS: atom_id res chain seq x y z
N MET A 1 29.26 38.40 -35.41
CA MET A 1 29.00 37.59 -34.19
C MET A 1 28.95 38.52 -32.97
N SER A 2 27.79 39.09 -32.66
CA SER A 2 27.59 39.84 -31.42
C SER A 2 27.45 38.85 -30.27
N ARG A 3 28.34 38.90 -29.28
CA ARG A 3 28.21 38.12 -28.04
C ARG A 3 26.82 38.37 -27.46
N LEU A 4 25.99 37.32 -27.35
CA LEU A 4 24.79 37.36 -26.53
C LEU A 4 25.26 37.66 -25.10
N LYS A 5 25.26 38.94 -24.70
CA LYS A 5 25.27 39.32 -23.29
C LYS A 5 23.90 38.90 -22.77
N LEU A 6 23.81 37.67 -22.25
CA LEU A 6 22.73 37.31 -21.33
C LEU A 6 22.70 38.40 -20.28
N SER A 7 21.64 39.20 -20.27
CA SER A 7 21.48 40.26 -19.28
C SER A 7 21.50 39.61 -17.91
N THR A 8 22.28 40.15 -16.98
CA THR A 8 22.40 39.76 -15.57
C THR A 8 21.08 39.25 -14.95
N PRO A 9 19.91 39.87 -15.18
CA PRO A 9 18.64 39.38 -14.62
C PRO A 9 18.23 37.96 -15.04
N GLY A 10 18.53 37.53 -16.28
CA GLY A 10 18.13 36.21 -16.77
C GLY A 10 18.98 35.09 -16.16
N VAL A 11 20.26 35.37 -15.95
CA VAL A 11 21.18 34.45 -15.24
C VAL A 11 20.79 34.35 -13.77
N ILE A 12 20.44 35.47 -13.13
CA ILE A 12 19.98 35.50 -11.74
C ILE A 12 18.68 34.70 -11.58
N LEU A 13 17.69 34.87 -12.45
CA LEU A 13 16.43 34.14 -12.38
C LEU A 13 16.63 32.62 -12.56
N PHE A 14 17.48 32.21 -13.52
CA PHE A 14 17.81 30.81 -13.72
C PHE A 14 18.45 30.19 -12.46
N TRP A 15 19.47 30.83 -11.90
CA TRP A 15 20.11 30.34 -10.68
C TRP A 15 19.20 30.40 -9.46
N LEU A 16 18.28 31.35 -9.38
CA LEU A 16 17.27 31.41 -8.33
C LEU A 16 16.33 30.21 -8.42
N VAL A 17 15.83 29.86 -9.62
CA VAL A 17 14.98 28.69 -9.82
C VAL A 17 15.73 27.41 -9.50
N VAL A 18 16.99 27.28 -9.94
CA VAL A 18 17.84 26.12 -9.60
C VAL A 18 18.07 26.04 -8.09
N ALA A 19 18.40 27.15 -7.43
CA ALA A 19 18.59 27.19 -5.98
C ALA A 19 17.32 26.83 -5.22
N ILE A 20 16.16 27.34 -5.65
CA ILE A 20 14.85 26.98 -5.09
C ILE A 20 14.62 25.47 -5.23
N VAL A 21 14.80 24.91 -6.43
CA VAL A 21 14.64 23.47 -6.67
C VAL A 21 15.61 22.65 -5.80
N LEU A 22 16.88 23.07 -5.67
CA LEU A 22 17.86 22.37 -4.84
C LEU A 22 17.55 22.47 -3.35
N VAL A 23 17.07 23.61 -2.86
CA VAL A 23 16.65 23.78 -1.47
C VAL A 23 15.43 22.92 -1.16
N PHE A 24 14.43 22.89 -2.04
CA PHE A 24 13.25 22.05 -1.88
C PHE A 24 13.57 20.56 -1.99
N ALA A 25 14.44 20.16 -2.94
CA ALA A 25 14.90 18.78 -3.07
C ALA A 25 15.78 18.33 -1.89
N GLY A 26 16.53 19.24 -1.29
CA GLY A 26 17.26 18.98 -0.05
C GLY A 26 16.32 18.81 1.14
N TRP A 27 15.20 19.53 1.18
CA TRP A 27 14.26 19.49 2.30
C TRP A 27 13.46 18.17 2.35
N THR A 28 13.13 17.57 1.21
CA THR A 28 12.41 16.27 1.15
C THR A 28 13.25 15.09 1.58
N ALA A 29 14.57 15.18 1.46
CA ALA A 29 15.46 14.10 1.86
C ALA A 29 15.51 13.87 3.38
N PHE A 30 14.93 14.78 4.19
CA PHE A 30 15.05 14.74 5.65
C PHE A 30 13.74 14.53 6.43
N SER A 31 12.58 14.50 5.77
CA SER A 31 11.32 14.24 6.48
C SER A 31 10.52 13.16 5.76
N GLU A 32 10.47 11.99 6.37
CA GLU A 32 9.53 10.94 5.98
C GLU A 32 8.09 11.44 6.23
N PRO A 33 7.13 11.07 5.37
CA PRO A 33 5.77 11.60 5.48
C PRO A 33 5.10 11.09 6.76
N GLN A 34 4.62 12.00 7.61
CA GLN A 34 3.84 11.61 8.78
C GLN A 34 2.49 11.01 8.39
N TYR A 35 1.96 11.38 7.22
CA TYR A 35 0.70 10.90 6.71
C TYR A 35 0.87 10.33 5.30
N LEU A 36 0.33 9.13 5.10
CA LEU A 36 0.18 8.50 3.80
C LEU A 36 -1.25 8.64 3.32
N TYR A 37 -1.39 8.94 2.05
CA TYR A 37 -2.69 9.02 1.43
C TYR A 37 -3.27 7.62 1.19
N THR A 38 -4.50 7.40 1.63
CA THR A 38 -5.32 6.23 1.34
C THR A 38 -6.32 6.61 0.25
N PRO A 39 -6.37 5.91 -0.90
CA PRO A 39 -7.13 6.36 -2.06
C PRO A 39 -8.61 5.95 -2.04
N VAL A 40 -9.13 5.59 -0.88
CA VAL A 40 -10.44 4.96 -0.73
C VAL A 40 -11.25 5.75 0.28
N ASP A 41 -12.49 6.06 -0.08
CA ASP A 41 -13.43 6.74 0.81
C ASP A 41 -13.81 5.84 2.00
N GLY A 42 -14.13 6.44 3.14
CA GLY A 42 -14.49 5.72 4.36
C GLY A 42 -13.31 5.31 5.24
N TRP A 43 -12.07 5.57 4.80
CA TRP A 43 -10.86 5.35 5.59
C TRP A 43 -10.14 6.66 5.88
N SER A 44 -9.54 6.75 7.07
CA SER A 44 -8.58 7.82 7.37
C SER A 44 -7.33 7.69 6.50
N ARG A 45 -6.58 8.78 6.34
CA ARG A 45 -5.17 8.69 5.90
C ARG A 45 -4.38 7.77 6.83
N GLY A 46 -3.34 7.12 6.33
CA GLY A 46 -2.40 6.39 7.18
C GLY A 46 -1.55 7.38 7.95
N ARG A 47 -1.40 7.23 9.27
CA ARG A 47 -0.48 8.03 10.08
C ARG A 47 0.67 7.18 10.57
N LEU A 48 1.90 7.68 10.43
CA LEU A 48 3.07 7.09 11.06
C LEU A 48 2.90 7.13 12.57
N VAL A 49 2.85 5.96 13.20
CA VAL A 49 2.66 5.86 14.66
C VAL A 49 3.95 5.48 15.36
N VAL A 50 4.71 4.51 14.83
CA VAL A 50 5.99 4.06 15.39
C VAL A 50 6.92 3.53 14.30
N GLU A 51 8.18 3.33 14.65
CA GLU A 51 9.14 2.56 13.86
C GLU A 51 9.44 1.23 14.54
N THR A 52 9.69 0.20 13.74
CA THR A 52 9.98 -1.15 14.18
C THR A 52 11.18 -1.72 13.41
N THR A 53 11.99 -2.55 14.06
CA THR A 53 13.02 -3.36 13.37
C THR A 53 12.50 -4.76 13.03
N LEU A 54 11.33 -5.12 13.58
CA LEU A 54 10.67 -6.39 13.30
C LEU A 54 10.03 -6.38 11.91
N ARG A 55 10.21 -7.47 11.16
CA ARG A 55 9.66 -7.66 9.80
C ARG A 55 8.35 -8.43 9.79
N GLU A 56 7.62 -8.38 10.89
CA GLU A 56 6.33 -9.02 11.11
C GLU A 56 5.25 -7.97 11.34
N PRO A 57 3.95 -8.33 11.21
CA PRO A 57 2.88 -7.39 11.45
C PRO A 57 2.94 -6.78 12.85
N ALA A 58 2.78 -5.45 12.93
CA ALA A 58 2.56 -4.78 14.20
C ALA A 58 1.13 -5.11 14.67
N HIS A 59 1.02 -6.07 15.60
CA HIS A 59 -0.27 -6.65 15.98
C HIS A 59 -1.18 -5.56 16.56
N LEU A 60 -2.41 -5.52 16.07
CA LEU A 60 -3.39 -4.50 16.38
C LEU A 60 -4.55 -5.13 17.17
N LEU A 61 -5.03 -4.43 18.18
CA LEU A 61 -6.27 -4.74 18.88
C LEU A 61 -7.11 -3.46 18.97
N LEU A 62 -8.41 -3.55 18.68
CA LEU A 62 -9.34 -2.43 18.78
C LEU A 62 -10.38 -2.76 19.84
N ASP A 63 -10.68 -1.80 20.71
CA ASP A 63 -11.71 -1.99 21.73
C ASP A 63 -13.05 -1.34 21.42
N GLU A 64 -14.05 -1.66 22.24
CA GLU A 64 -15.42 -1.14 22.11
C GLU A 64 -15.51 0.38 22.27
N ALA A 65 -14.56 1.01 22.96
CA ALA A 65 -14.47 2.46 23.05
C ALA A 65 -13.76 3.10 21.84
N GLY A 66 -13.28 2.27 20.89
CA GLY A 66 -12.51 2.69 19.72
C GLY A 66 -11.03 2.94 20.00
N ARG A 67 -10.51 2.58 21.18
CA ARG A 67 -9.07 2.66 21.47
C ARG A 67 -8.34 1.55 20.75
N SER A 68 -7.22 1.90 20.15
CA SER A 68 -6.36 0.94 19.44
C SER A 68 -5.11 0.66 20.27
N TYR A 69 -4.72 -0.60 20.36
CA TYR A 69 -3.47 -1.03 20.98
C TYR A 69 -2.59 -1.69 19.92
N ILE A 70 -1.34 -1.24 19.80
CA ILE A 70 -0.39 -1.70 18.79
C ILE A 70 0.83 -2.28 19.50
N LEU A 71 1.05 -3.58 19.31
CA LEU A 71 2.20 -4.31 19.82
C LEU A 71 3.26 -4.42 18.73
N TYR A 72 4.50 -4.10 19.06
CA TYR A 72 5.64 -4.18 18.14
C TYR A 72 6.95 -4.40 18.90
N ALA A 73 8.04 -4.67 18.18
CA ALA A 73 9.37 -4.83 18.76
C ALA A 73 10.37 -3.89 18.09
N ASN A 74 11.27 -3.30 18.86
CA ASN A 74 12.30 -2.41 18.32
C ASN A 74 13.66 -2.69 18.97
N GLY A 75 14.73 -2.22 18.36
CA GLY A 75 16.10 -2.41 18.84
C GLY A 75 16.92 -3.37 17.98
N PRO A 76 18.18 -3.61 18.37
CA PRO A 76 19.07 -4.52 17.66
C PRO A 76 18.58 -5.97 17.76
N GLN A 77 18.87 -6.80 16.75
CA GLN A 77 18.36 -8.18 16.66
C GLN A 77 18.57 -9.02 17.94
N ASN A 78 19.73 -8.87 18.59
CA ASN A 78 20.09 -9.67 19.78
C ASN A 78 19.52 -9.11 21.10
N SER A 79 18.85 -7.96 21.07
CA SER A 79 18.32 -7.32 22.28
C SER A 79 17.19 -6.37 21.87
N MET A 80 16.12 -6.95 21.32
CA MET A 80 14.93 -6.18 21.01
C MET A 80 14.13 -5.93 22.29
N SER A 81 13.48 -4.78 22.38
CA SER A 81 12.48 -4.47 23.40
C SER A 81 11.09 -4.58 22.81
N ILE A 82 10.17 -5.20 23.55
CA ILE A 82 8.76 -5.24 23.18
C ILE A 82 8.11 -3.93 23.64
N HIS A 83 7.35 -3.30 22.74
CA HIS A 83 6.68 -2.04 22.97
C HIS A 83 5.18 -2.17 22.72
N LEU A 84 4.41 -1.44 23.52
CA LEU A 84 2.96 -1.33 23.38
C LEU A 84 2.58 0.15 23.30
N LEU A 85 1.80 0.49 22.27
CA LEU A 85 1.26 1.82 22.04
C LEU A 85 -0.25 1.78 22.18
N ALA A 86 -0.84 2.73 22.91
CA ALA A 86 -2.28 2.94 22.95
C ALA A 86 -2.66 4.26 22.26
N LEU A 87 -3.64 4.18 21.37
CA LEU A 87 -4.25 5.30 20.69
C LEU A 87 -5.71 5.45 21.15
N ASP A 88 -6.18 6.68 21.25
CA ASP A 88 -7.60 6.97 21.47
C ASP A 88 -8.44 6.75 20.21
N ALA A 89 -9.75 6.97 20.32
CA ALA A 89 -10.69 6.82 19.20
C ALA A 89 -10.48 7.82 18.04
N SER A 90 -9.65 8.84 18.23
CA SER A 90 -9.20 9.76 17.17
C SER A 90 -7.85 9.38 16.58
N GLY A 91 -7.22 8.33 17.10
CA GLY A 91 -5.86 7.91 16.77
C GLY A 91 -4.77 8.72 17.47
N ALA A 92 -5.09 9.59 18.43
CA ALA A 92 -4.07 10.31 19.20
C ALA A 92 -3.41 9.37 20.21
N GLU A 93 -2.11 9.50 20.40
CA GLU A 93 -1.37 8.71 21.37
C GLU A 93 -1.82 9.05 22.79
N ILE A 94 -2.21 8.03 23.55
CA ILE A 94 -2.52 8.14 24.98
C ILE A 94 -1.23 7.86 25.77
N TRP A 95 -0.57 6.75 25.44
CA TRP A 95 0.67 6.32 26.06
C TRP A 95 1.43 5.33 25.17
N GLN A 96 2.74 5.27 25.40
CA GLN A 96 3.63 4.25 24.87
C GLN A 96 4.42 3.64 26.04
N ARG A 97 4.59 2.32 26.03
CA ARG A 97 5.32 1.57 27.06
C ARG A 97 6.31 0.61 26.43
N GLU A 98 7.45 0.48 27.08
CA GLU A 98 8.45 -0.55 26.82
C GLU A 98 8.33 -1.58 27.94
N LEU A 99 8.23 -2.86 27.58
CA LEU A 99 8.20 -3.95 28.56
C LEU A 99 9.61 -4.20 29.10
N ALA A 100 9.71 -4.43 30.40
CA ALA A 100 11.00 -4.68 31.03
C ALA A 100 11.54 -6.06 30.64
N GLY A 101 12.79 -6.10 30.15
CA GLY A 101 13.47 -7.33 29.76
C GLY A 101 13.60 -7.43 28.25
N GLY A 102 14.82 -7.27 27.74
CA GLY A 102 15.11 -7.47 26.33
C GLY A 102 14.85 -8.91 25.91
N VAL A 103 14.36 -9.08 24.68
CA VAL A 103 14.02 -10.35 24.06
C VAL A 103 14.88 -10.52 22.81
N PRO A 104 15.60 -11.64 22.65
CA PRO A 104 16.28 -11.95 21.40
C PRO A 104 15.26 -12.35 20.33
N GLU A 105 15.30 -11.69 19.17
CA GLU A 105 14.54 -12.07 17.97
C GLU A 105 13.06 -12.50 18.22
N PRO A 106 12.22 -11.64 18.82
CA PRO A 106 10.81 -11.95 18.99
C PRO A 106 10.13 -12.19 17.64
N ALA A 107 9.28 -13.21 17.58
CA ALA A 107 8.51 -13.61 16.40
C ALA A 107 7.07 -13.97 16.78
N ASN A 108 6.16 -14.01 15.82
CA ASN A 108 4.74 -14.31 15.97
C ASN A 108 4.10 -13.57 17.16
N ILE A 109 4.34 -12.27 17.28
CA ILE A 109 3.76 -11.47 18.38
C ILE A 109 2.21 -11.51 18.32
N ARG A 110 1.58 -11.61 19.48
CA ARG A 110 0.12 -11.63 19.66
C ARG A 110 -0.30 -10.71 20.79
N LEU A 111 -1.37 -9.96 20.54
CA LEU A 111 -2.02 -9.10 21.51
C LEU A 111 -3.47 -9.54 21.64
N LEU A 112 -3.86 -9.94 22.85
CA LEU A 112 -5.20 -10.38 23.19
C LEU A 112 -5.73 -9.54 24.35
N ARG A 113 -7.06 -9.44 24.48
CA ARG A 113 -7.69 -8.69 25.56
C ARG A 113 -8.63 -9.58 26.37
N SER A 114 -8.53 -9.50 27.68
CA SER A 114 -9.47 -10.05 28.65
C SER A 114 -9.87 -8.96 29.62
N ASP A 115 -11.12 -8.50 29.56
CA ASP A 115 -11.64 -7.42 30.41
C ASP A 115 -10.76 -6.16 30.37
N ASP A 116 -10.08 -5.86 31.49
CA ASP A 116 -9.17 -4.72 31.69
C ASP A 116 -7.69 -5.10 31.55
N THR A 117 -7.40 -6.32 31.10
CA THR A 117 -6.06 -6.87 30.91
C THR A 117 -5.77 -7.11 29.44
N LEU A 118 -4.58 -6.71 29.00
CA LEU A 118 -4.02 -7.04 27.70
C LEU A 118 -2.96 -8.13 27.90
N HIS A 119 -3.17 -9.28 27.27
CA HIS A 119 -2.23 -10.39 27.25
C HIS A 119 -1.34 -10.28 26.03
N LEU A 120 -0.03 -10.31 26.27
CA LEU A 120 0.99 -10.20 25.26
C LEU A 120 1.73 -11.53 25.18
N LEU A 121 1.82 -12.08 23.98
CA LEU A 121 2.55 -13.32 23.71
C LEU A 121 3.51 -13.13 22.55
N TRP A 122 4.64 -13.82 22.58
CA TRP A 122 5.58 -13.89 21.47
C TRP A 122 6.39 -15.17 21.54
N LEU A 123 6.93 -15.58 20.40
CA LEU A 123 7.88 -16.67 20.25
C LEU A 123 9.31 -16.08 20.28
N SER A 124 10.21 -16.68 21.05
CA SER A 124 11.63 -16.32 21.06
C SER A 124 12.43 -17.56 21.47
N GLU A 125 13.55 -17.83 20.80
CA GLU A 125 14.38 -19.02 21.06
C GLU A 125 13.58 -20.33 21.15
N GLU A 126 12.61 -20.49 20.23
CA GLU A 126 11.72 -21.66 20.14
C GLU A 126 10.81 -21.89 21.38
N GLN A 127 10.63 -20.86 22.20
CA GLN A 127 9.74 -20.85 23.37
C GLN A 127 8.74 -19.71 23.29
N ILE A 128 7.53 -19.95 23.78
CA ILE A 128 6.52 -18.89 23.90
C ILE A 128 6.76 -18.18 25.22
N PHE A 129 6.76 -16.85 25.21
CA PHE A 129 6.73 -16.02 26.40
C PHE A 129 5.38 -15.33 26.48
N GLN A 130 4.93 -15.12 27.71
CA GLN A 130 3.71 -14.39 27.98
C GLN A 130 3.92 -13.35 29.08
N THR A 131 3.14 -12.28 29.01
CA THR A 131 2.99 -11.30 30.08
C THR A 131 1.61 -10.65 29.98
N ALA A 132 1.26 -9.84 30.97
CA ALA A 132 0.02 -9.11 31.00
C ALA A 132 0.27 -7.67 31.44
N VAL A 133 -0.44 -6.74 30.81
CA VAL A 133 -0.47 -5.33 31.18
C VAL A 133 -1.92 -4.89 31.36
N ASP A 134 -2.15 -3.85 32.15
CA ASP A 134 -3.47 -3.23 32.23
C ASP A 134 -3.74 -2.29 31.04
N THR A 135 -4.94 -1.70 30.98
CA THR A 135 -5.30 -0.72 29.94
C THR A 135 -4.56 0.63 30.04
N ASN A 136 -3.78 0.86 31.10
CA ASN A 136 -2.87 2.00 31.25
C ASN A 136 -1.43 1.66 30.79
N GLY A 137 -1.20 0.41 30.42
CA GLY A 137 0.09 -0.11 29.98
C GLY A 137 1.02 -0.49 31.12
N ASP A 138 0.54 -0.53 32.36
CA ASP A 138 1.33 -0.96 33.51
C ASP A 138 1.39 -2.50 33.53
N GLN A 139 2.61 -3.03 33.67
CA GLN A 139 2.83 -4.47 33.70
C GLN A 139 2.29 -5.10 34.98
N VAL A 140 1.29 -5.96 34.85
CA VAL A 140 0.59 -6.62 35.97
C VAL A 140 1.03 -8.06 36.21
N ALA A 141 1.69 -8.68 35.22
CA ALA A 141 2.31 -10.00 35.35
C ALA A 141 3.78 -9.97 34.93
N ALA A 142 4.61 -10.82 35.52
CA ALA A 142 5.99 -10.99 35.08
C ALA A 142 6.03 -11.63 33.68
N ILE A 143 7.14 -11.40 32.95
CA ILE A 143 7.40 -12.14 31.72
C ILE A 143 7.76 -13.58 32.12
N GLU A 144 6.96 -14.53 31.65
CA GLU A 144 7.14 -15.95 31.98
C GLU A 144 7.17 -16.80 30.70
N PRO A 145 8.08 -17.77 30.60
CA PRO A 145 8.05 -18.76 29.53
C PRO A 145 6.85 -19.70 29.72
N VAL A 146 6.21 -20.05 28.61
CA VAL A 146 5.11 -21.00 28.52
C VAL A 146 5.69 -22.34 28.12
N SER A 147 5.77 -23.27 29.07
CA SER A 147 6.38 -24.58 28.84
C SER A 147 5.56 -25.43 27.85
N PHE A 148 6.24 -26.00 26.85
CA PHE A 148 5.75 -27.05 25.97
C PHE A 148 6.76 -28.20 25.92
N PRO A 149 6.32 -29.43 25.60
CA PRO A 149 7.20 -30.61 25.62
C PRO A 149 8.22 -30.66 24.47
N GLN A 150 8.14 -29.73 23.51
CA GLN A 150 9.07 -29.62 22.39
C GLN A 150 9.35 -28.15 22.04
N ALA A 151 10.40 -27.94 21.26
CA ALA A 151 10.73 -26.65 20.69
C ALA A 151 9.66 -26.21 19.67
N LEU A 152 9.26 -24.95 19.72
CA LEU A 152 8.13 -24.41 18.95
C LEU A 152 8.62 -23.49 17.85
N THR A 153 7.92 -23.48 16.72
CA THR A 153 8.21 -22.57 15.60
C THR A 153 7.03 -21.67 15.25
N THR A 154 5.83 -22.03 15.72
CA THR A 154 4.61 -21.28 15.46
C THR A 154 3.59 -21.50 16.55
N PHE A 155 2.77 -20.48 16.78
CA PHE A 155 1.64 -20.56 17.68
C PHE A 155 0.57 -19.58 17.25
N ASP A 156 -0.64 -19.82 17.73
CA ASP A 156 -1.68 -18.83 17.77
C ASP A 156 -2.42 -18.91 19.09
N ALA A 157 -3.08 -17.83 19.46
CA ALA A 157 -3.74 -17.73 20.76
C ALA A 157 -5.04 -16.94 20.66
N ALA A 158 -6.00 -17.31 21.50
CA ALA A 158 -7.28 -16.64 21.61
C ALA A 158 -7.79 -16.67 23.05
N MET A 159 -8.64 -15.72 23.41
CA MET A 159 -9.40 -15.77 24.65
C MET A 159 -10.69 -16.57 24.44
N MET A 160 -10.96 -17.53 25.30
CA MET A 160 -12.21 -18.29 25.32
C MET A 160 -12.73 -18.38 26.75
N ALA A 161 -13.97 -17.95 26.98
CA ALA A 161 -14.61 -17.98 28.30
C ALA A 161 -13.75 -17.35 29.42
N GLY A 162 -12.99 -16.30 29.10
CA GLY A 162 -12.09 -15.62 30.03
C GLY A 162 -10.74 -16.32 30.26
N GLU A 163 -10.50 -17.47 29.63
CA GLU A 163 -9.23 -18.19 29.70
C GLU A 163 -8.44 -18.04 28.40
N LEU A 164 -7.12 -17.87 28.55
CA LEU A 164 -6.18 -17.86 27.44
C LEU A 164 -6.02 -19.28 26.89
N GLN A 165 -6.27 -19.47 25.59
CA GLN A 165 -5.95 -20.70 24.89
C GLN A 165 -4.78 -20.47 23.94
N ILE A 166 -3.75 -21.30 24.06
CA ILE A 166 -2.55 -21.26 23.23
C ILE A 166 -2.47 -22.57 22.46
N TRP A 167 -2.46 -22.47 21.14
CA TRP A 167 -2.22 -23.60 20.23
C TRP A 167 -0.84 -23.41 19.63
N ALA A 168 0.05 -24.38 19.83
CA ALA A 168 1.44 -24.26 19.43
C ALA A 168 1.92 -25.52 18.74
N SER A 169 2.83 -25.35 17.79
CA SER A 169 3.46 -26.48 17.12
C SER A 169 4.92 -26.21 16.79
N ALA A 170 5.65 -27.29 16.56
CA ALA A 170 6.91 -27.23 15.82
C ALA A 170 6.64 -27.08 14.31
N ASP A 171 7.71 -27.12 13.51
CA ASP A 171 7.62 -27.02 12.07
C ASP A 171 7.24 -28.35 11.40
N PHE A 172 7.16 -28.32 10.08
CA PHE A 172 6.85 -29.49 9.25
C PHE A 172 7.87 -30.64 9.40
N SER A 173 9.10 -30.39 9.84
CA SER A 173 10.13 -31.43 9.97
C SER A 173 9.94 -32.30 11.21
N SER A 174 9.31 -31.76 12.25
CA SER A 174 9.02 -32.42 13.51
C SER A 174 7.61 -32.05 13.99
N PRO A 175 6.54 -32.43 13.27
CA PRO A 175 5.19 -31.96 13.56
C PRO A 175 4.69 -32.39 14.94
N GLY A 176 3.65 -31.73 15.42
CA GLY A 176 3.06 -31.96 16.73
C GLY A 176 2.33 -30.70 17.20
N LEU A 177 1.01 -30.76 17.22
CA LEU A 177 0.13 -29.68 17.64
C LEU A 177 -0.29 -29.89 19.09
N TYR A 178 0.04 -28.92 19.93
CA TYR A 178 -0.31 -28.92 21.34
C TYR A 178 -1.29 -27.79 21.64
N VAL A 179 -2.20 -28.04 22.58
CA VAL A 179 -3.10 -27.03 23.12
C VAL A 179 -2.85 -26.85 24.62
N ARG A 180 -2.77 -25.60 25.07
CA ARG A 180 -2.72 -25.24 26.49
C ARG A 180 -3.91 -24.33 26.80
N ARG A 181 -4.67 -24.68 27.85
CA ARG A 181 -5.82 -23.92 28.33
C ARG A 181 -5.49 -23.29 29.68
N GLY A 182 -5.55 -21.96 29.76
CA GLY A 182 -5.10 -21.19 30.91
C GLY A 182 -3.69 -21.61 31.34
N ASN A 183 -3.53 -21.88 32.64
CA ASN A 183 -2.26 -22.32 33.20
C ASN A 183 -2.08 -23.85 33.21
N GLY A 184 -2.99 -24.61 32.61
CA GLY A 184 -2.95 -26.08 32.58
C GLY A 184 -1.74 -26.65 31.83
N GLU A 185 -1.57 -27.97 31.87
CA GLU A 185 -0.52 -28.67 31.12
C GLU A 185 -0.86 -28.70 29.61
N PRO A 186 0.13 -28.57 28.72
CA PRO A 186 -0.05 -28.77 27.29
C PRO A 186 -0.56 -30.19 26.97
N LEU A 187 -1.60 -30.28 26.15
CA LEU A 187 -2.15 -31.53 25.64
C LEU A 187 -1.80 -31.68 24.16
N LEU A 188 -1.21 -32.82 23.78
CA LEU A 188 -1.02 -33.17 22.38
C LEU A 188 -2.37 -33.43 21.73
N LEU A 189 -2.71 -32.63 20.72
CA LEU A 189 -3.97 -32.71 20.00
C LEU A 189 -3.84 -33.50 18.70
N ASP A 190 -2.72 -33.33 18.00
CA ASP A 190 -2.46 -33.96 16.71
C ASP A 190 -0.97 -34.17 16.50
N GLU A 191 -0.55 -35.43 16.35
CA GLU A 191 0.86 -35.82 16.13
C GLU A 191 1.44 -35.24 14.83
N GLU A 192 0.61 -35.04 13.80
CA GLU A 192 1.06 -34.56 12.50
C GLU A 192 0.71 -33.08 12.26
N GLY A 193 0.02 -32.45 13.21
CA GLY A 193 -0.48 -31.09 13.10
C GLY A 193 0.62 -30.04 13.25
N PHE A 194 0.56 -28.99 12.44
CA PHE A 194 1.41 -27.80 12.60
C PHE A 194 0.76 -26.53 12.04
N ALA A 195 1.33 -25.36 12.37
CA ALA A 195 0.86 -24.04 11.94
C ALA A 195 -0.62 -23.78 12.26
N PRO A 196 -1.01 -23.81 13.56
CA PRO A 196 -2.37 -23.53 13.96
C PRO A 196 -2.75 -22.08 13.69
N GLN A 197 -4.04 -21.86 13.39
CA GLN A 197 -4.67 -20.54 13.43
C GLN A 197 -6.01 -20.62 14.13
N LEU A 198 -6.30 -19.59 14.89
CA LEU A 198 -7.43 -19.50 15.80
C LEU A 198 -8.25 -18.27 15.47
N GLN A 199 -9.56 -18.46 15.27
CA GLN A 199 -10.49 -17.39 15.00
C GLN A 199 -11.72 -17.57 15.88
N PRO A 200 -11.93 -16.74 16.92
CA PRO A 200 -13.18 -16.75 17.66
C PRO A 200 -14.32 -16.13 16.82
N ASP A 201 -15.53 -16.65 16.98
CA ASP A 201 -16.76 -16.04 16.46
C ASP A 201 -17.46 -15.15 17.52
N GLU A 202 -18.59 -14.53 17.13
CA GLU A 202 -19.40 -13.72 18.06
C GLU A 202 -19.98 -14.50 19.23
N ALA A 203 -20.24 -15.79 19.05
CA ALA A 203 -20.80 -16.66 20.08
C ALA A 203 -19.73 -17.12 21.09
N GLY A 204 -18.47 -16.75 20.89
CA GLY A 204 -17.33 -17.20 21.68
C GLY A 204 -16.89 -18.62 21.33
N THR A 205 -17.41 -19.20 20.26
CA THR A 205 -16.92 -20.45 19.70
C THR A 205 -15.57 -20.18 19.05
N LEU A 206 -14.60 -21.04 19.31
CA LEU A 206 -13.29 -20.92 18.68
C LEU A 206 -13.22 -21.85 17.49
N HIS A 207 -12.97 -21.27 16.33
CA HIS A 207 -12.67 -22.00 15.12
C HIS A 207 -11.16 -22.13 14.99
N ALA A 208 -10.71 -23.36 14.76
CA ALA A 208 -9.30 -23.65 14.61
C ALA A 208 -9.04 -24.31 13.26
N ILE A 209 -7.93 -23.93 12.63
CA ILE A 209 -7.36 -24.69 11.51
C ILE A 209 -5.91 -25.04 11.81
N TRP A 210 -5.42 -26.09 11.18
CA TRP A 210 -4.00 -26.40 11.13
C TRP A 210 -3.69 -27.23 9.89
N GLN A 211 -2.40 -27.45 9.64
CA GLN A 211 -1.92 -28.20 8.49
C GLN A 211 -1.48 -29.60 8.92
N ARG A 212 -1.67 -30.57 8.04
CA ARG A 212 -1.04 -31.91 8.10
C ARG A 212 -0.19 -32.18 6.85
N PRO A 213 0.97 -32.83 7.00
CA PRO A 213 1.81 -33.25 5.89
C PRO A 213 1.15 -34.39 5.10
N LEU A 214 0.81 -34.16 3.83
CA LEU A 214 0.44 -35.27 2.92
C LEU A 214 1.65 -35.76 2.11
N SER A 215 2.51 -34.83 1.70
CA SER A 215 3.78 -35.11 1.03
C SER A 215 4.77 -33.96 1.30
N SER A 216 5.92 -33.93 0.63
CA SER A 216 6.81 -32.76 0.70
C SER A 216 6.23 -31.51 0.01
N ARG A 217 5.20 -31.65 -0.83
CA ARG A 217 4.62 -30.60 -1.68
C ARG A 217 3.10 -30.51 -1.64
N SER A 218 2.46 -31.22 -0.72
CA SER A 218 1.02 -31.15 -0.47
C SER A 218 0.75 -31.09 1.03
N ARG A 219 -0.29 -30.34 1.40
CA ARG A 219 -0.80 -30.21 2.78
C ARG A 219 -2.29 -30.50 2.80
N SER A 220 -2.74 -31.23 3.81
CA SER A 220 -4.16 -31.25 4.17
C SER A 220 -4.42 -30.15 5.18
N ILE A 221 -5.51 -29.40 5.00
CA ILE A 221 -5.99 -28.44 5.99
C ILE A 221 -7.07 -29.11 6.82
N VAL A 222 -6.86 -29.14 8.13
CA VAL A 222 -7.81 -29.67 9.09
C VAL A 222 -8.48 -28.51 9.80
N TYR A 223 -9.79 -28.60 9.95
CA TYR A 223 -10.60 -27.65 10.68
C TYR A 223 -11.21 -28.30 11.91
N ALA A 224 -11.34 -27.56 13.00
CA ALA A 224 -12.07 -27.97 14.17
C ALA A 224 -12.88 -26.84 14.80
N LEU A 225 -13.99 -27.24 15.43
CA LEU A 225 -14.85 -26.39 16.22
C LEU A 225 -14.61 -26.67 17.70
N VAL A 226 -14.27 -25.64 18.48
CA VAL A 226 -14.10 -25.74 19.93
C VAL A 226 -15.23 -24.97 20.61
N PRO A 227 -16.27 -25.65 21.12
CA PRO A 227 -17.36 -24.97 21.81
C PRO A 227 -16.87 -24.34 23.12
N PRO A 228 -17.51 -23.24 23.60
CA PRO A 228 -17.12 -22.56 24.84
C PRO A 228 -17.16 -23.48 26.06
N ALA A 229 -18.08 -24.46 26.07
CA ALA A 229 -18.19 -25.49 27.09
C ALA A 229 -17.29 -26.68 26.72
N ALA A 230 -16.05 -26.66 27.21
CA ALA A 230 -14.95 -27.59 26.90
C ALA A 230 -15.17 -29.08 27.26
N SER A 231 -16.41 -29.50 27.57
CA SER A 231 -16.77 -30.86 27.93
C SER A 231 -17.00 -31.79 26.73
N GLU A 232 -17.23 -31.23 25.54
CA GLU A 232 -17.44 -32.03 24.33
C GLU A 232 -16.10 -32.35 23.64
N PRO A 233 -15.97 -33.55 23.05
CA PRO A 233 -14.78 -33.92 22.29
C PRO A 233 -14.59 -32.97 21.11
N LEU A 234 -13.34 -32.59 20.83
CA LEU A 234 -13.01 -31.79 19.65
C LEU A 234 -13.41 -32.57 18.40
N VAL A 235 -14.29 -31.97 17.58
CA VAL A 235 -14.61 -32.49 16.26
C VAL A 235 -13.69 -31.83 15.26
N ALA A 236 -12.79 -32.62 14.69
CA ALA A 236 -11.82 -32.19 13.69
C ALA A 236 -12.01 -32.97 12.40
N ALA A 237 -11.98 -32.30 11.25
CA ALA A 237 -12.11 -32.92 9.94
C ALA A 237 -11.18 -32.25 8.91
N PRO A 238 -10.59 -33.02 7.97
CA PRO A 238 -9.91 -32.43 6.82
C PRO A 238 -10.95 -31.75 5.93
N ILE A 239 -10.67 -30.52 5.50
CA ILE A 239 -11.61 -29.71 4.70
C ILE A 239 -11.10 -29.48 3.28
N THR A 240 -9.78 -29.42 3.08
CA THR A 240 -9.21 -29.24 1.74
C THR A 240 -7.76 -29.72 1.69
N GLU A 241 -7.23 -29.87 0.48
CA GLU A 241 -5.84 -30.19 0.21
C GLU A 241 -5.22 -29.11 -0.68
N ILE A 242 -4.01 -28.67 -0.32
CA ILE A 242 -3.27 -27.67 -1.08
C ILE A 242 -2.06 -28.34 -1.72
N ASP A 243 -2.06 -28.45 -3.04
CA ASP A 243 -0.90 -28.86 -3.83
C ASP A 243 -0.16 -27.63 -4.35
N PHE A 244 1.13 -27.55 -4.04
CA PHE A 244 2.02 -26.46 -4.46
C PHE A 244 3.29 -27.03 -5.11
N SER A 245 3.17 -28.14 -5.83
CA SER A 245 4.25 -28.79 -6.59
C SER A 245 5.15 -27.78 -7.32
N ARG A 246 6.45 -27.77 -6.99
CA ARG A 246 7.52 -26.84 -7.51
C ARG A 246 7.34 -25.36 -7.17
N ALA A 247 6.47 -25.06 -6.22
CA ALA A 247 6.24 -23.72 -5.72
C ALA A 247 6.51 -23.64 -4.21
N ARG A 248 6.37 -22.45 -3.65
CA ARG A 248 6.36 -22.20 -2.22
C ARG A 248 4.95 -21.78 -1.81
N LEU A 249 4.41 -22.46 -0.80
CA LEU A 249 3.15 -22.09 -0.18
C LEU A 249 3.38 -20.94 0.82
N ARG A 250 2.51 -19.94 0.77
CA ARG A 250 2.34 -18.93 1.82
C ARG A 250 0.91 -19.00 2.34
N GLY A 251 0.77 -18.90 3.66
CA GLY A 251 -0.49 -19.18 4.34
C GLY A 251 -0.64 -20.66 4.73
N PRO A 252 -1.87 -21.19 4.82
CA PRO A 252 -3.12 -20.47 4.56
C PRO A 252 -3.38 -19.39 5.61
N TRP A 253 -4.34 -18.53 5.39
CA TRP A 253 -4.84 -17.54 6.34
C TRP A 253 -6.33 -17.80 6.54
N PHE A 254 -6.77 -17.76 7.79
CA PHE A 254 -8.13 -18.18 8.16
C PHE A 254 -8.94 -17.03 8.73
N ALA A 255 -10.17 -16.88 8.25
CA ALA A 255 -11.17 -16.01 8.84
C ALA A 255 -12.53 -16.73 8.89
N VAL A 256 -13.41 -16.21 9.72
CA VAL A 256 -14.80 -16.68 9.86
C VAL A 256 -15.70 -15.46 9.77
N ALA A 257 -16.81 -15.58 9.04
CA ALA A 257 -17.88 -14.58 9.00
C ALA A 257 -19.14 -15.17 8.35
N GLY A 258 -20.31 -14.68 8.74
CA GLY A 258 -21.58 -15.03 8.07
C GLY A 258 -21.92 -16.52 8.02
N GLY A 259 -21.40 -17.34 8.94
CA GLY A 259 -21.60 -18.80 8.91
C GLY A 259 -20.68 -19.57 7.96
N TYR A 260 -19.65 -18.92 7.43
CA TYR A 260 -18.63 -19.49 6.57
C TYR A 260 -17.23 -19.39 7.19
N GLY A 261 -16.40 -20.39 6.91
CA GLY A 261 -14.96 -20.32 7.07
C GLY A 261 -14.30 -19.97 5.75
N TYR A 262 -13.34 -19.06 5.78
CA TYR A 262 -12.60 -18.58 4.61
C TYR A 262 -11.12 -18.87 4.79
N LEU A 263 -10.54 -19.62 3.86
CA LEU A 263 -9.11 -19.85 3.74
C LEU A 263 -8.59 -19.09 2.54
N GLY A 264 -7.48 -18.36 2.70
CA GLY A 264 -6.71 -17.81 1.59
C GLY A 264 -5.29 -18.36 1.59
N TRP A 265 -4.67 -18.56 0.44
CA TRP A 265 -3.24 -18.87 0.34
C TRP A 265 -2.65 -18.37 -0.97
N THR A 266 -1.31 -18.33 -1.01
CA THR A 266 -0.56 -17.98 -2.23
C THR A 266 0.45 -19.07 -2.56
N ILE A 267 0.55 -19.38 -3.86
CA ILE A 267 1.51 -20.30 -4.43
C ILE A 267 2.53 -19.48 -5.24
N ASP A 268 3.75 -19.35 -4.72
CA ASP A 268 4.86 -18.67 -5.40
C ASP A 268 5.64 -19.67 -6.27
N PHE A 269 5.62 -19.51 -7.59
CA PHE A 269 6.33 -20.39 -8.51
C PHE A 269 7.83 -20.04 -8.52
N ILE A 270 8.68 -21.00 -8.15
CA ILE A 270 10.14 -20.82 -8.07
C ILE A 270 10.83 -21.33 -9.34
N GLU A 271 10.23 -22.32 -10.01
CA GLU A 271 10.80 -22.99 -11.18
C GLU A 271 9.92 -22.81 -12.42
N ASP A 272 10.41 -23.26 -13.58
CA ASP A 272 9.72 -23.26 -14.89
C ASP A 272 9.44 -21.86 -15.48
N LEU A 273 8.65 -21.81 -16.55
CA LEU A 273 8.27 -20.56 -17.24
C LEU A 273 7.39 -19.64 -16.37
N ALA A 274 6.86 -20.16 -15.27
CA ALA A 274 6.09 -19.42 -14.28
C ALA A 274 6.96 -18.84 -13.15
N ALA A 275 8.27 -19.09 -13.14
CA ALA A 275 9.17 -18.59 -12.09
C ALA A 275 9.02 -17.08 -11.88
N GLY A 276 8.80 -16.67 -10.63
CA GLY A 276 8.55 -15.27 -10.25
C GLY A 276 7.10 -14.82 -10.38
N GLN A 277 6.19 -15.71 -10.79
CA GLN A 277 4.74 -15.49 -10.69
C GLN A 277 4.22 -16.05 -9.37
N SER A 278 3.11 -15.50 -8.92
CA SER A 278 2.36 -16.01 -7.77
C SER A 278 0.91 -16.24 -8.20
N ASP A 279 0.27 -17.27 -7.65
CA ASP A 279 -1.18 -17.48 -7.78
C ASP A 279 -1.86 -17.45 -6.40
N GLY A 280 -2.95 -16.71 -6.31
CA GLY A 280 -3.70 -16.46 -5.09
C GLY A 280 -4.99 -17.25 -5.16
N GLN A 281 -5.25 -18.03 -4.12
CA GLN A 281 -6.38 -18.94 -4.08
C GLN A 281 -7.11 -18.78 -2.76
N TYR A 282 -8.38 -19.15 -2.77
CA TYR A 282 -9.17 -19.23 -1.56
C TYR A 282 -10.05 -20.48 -1.55
N TYR A 283 -10.47 -20.88 -0.37
CA TYR A 283 -11.46 -21.92 -0.14
C TYR A 283 -12.45 -21.42 0.89
N ALA A 284 -13.71 -21.28 0.48
CA ALA A 284 -14.79 -20.92 1.38
C ALA A 284 -15.67 -22.14 1.62
N PHE A 285 -16.01 -22.41 2.88
CA PHE A 285 -16.82 -23.56 3.26
C PHE A 285 -17.85 -23.18 4.30
N ARG A 286 -19.00 -23.85 4.26
CA ARG A 286 -20.03 -23.66 5.29
C ARG A 286 -19.61 -24.32 6.60
N LEU A 287 -19.80 -23.63 7.72
CA LEU A 287 -19.43 -24.15 9.03
C LEU A 287 -20.31 -25.34 9.49
N ASP A 288 -21.49 -25.54 8.88
CA ASP A 288 -22.44 -26.62 9.21
C ASP A 288 -22.25 -27.92 8.41
N GLY A 289 -21.40 -27.93 7.39
CA GLY A 289 -21.18 -29.12 6.54
C GLY A 289 -19.78 -29.27 5.96
N PHE A 290 -18.94 -28.24 6.04
CA PHE A 290 -17.59 -28.18 5.47
C PHE A 290 -17.50 -28.39 3.95
N ASP A 291 -18.64 -28.32 3.25
CA ASP A 291 -18.68 -28.27 1.79
C ASP A 291 -18.22 -26.89 1.33
N GLY A 292 -17.34 -26.86 0.33
CA GLY A 292 -16.73 -25.65 -0.19
C GLY A 292 -16.04 -25.88 -1.52
N GLU A 293 -15.68 -24.78 -2.19
CA GLU A 293 -14.99 -24.80 -3.48
C GLU A 293 -13.74 -23.93 -3.45
N VAL A 294 -12.73 -24.33 -4.22
CA VAL A 294 -11.50 -23.54 -4.39
C VAL A 294 -11.72 -22.51 -5.49
N GLY A 295 -11.57 -21.24 -5.14
CA GLY A 295 -11.64 -20.11 -6.06
C GLY A 295 -10.28 -19.40 -6.23
N ASN A 296 -10.21 -18.51 -7.22
CA ASN A 296 -9.04 -17.65 -7.42
C ASN A 296 -9.22 -16.32 -6.71
N LEU A 297 -8.18 -15.85 -6.05
CA LEU A 297 -8.12 -14.57 -5.35
C LEU A 297 -7.16 -13.63 -6.06
N ALA A 298 -7.70 -12.62 -6.76
CA ALA A 298 -6.88 -11.64 -7.45
C ALA A 298 -7.64 -10.33 -7.69
N ILE A 299 -6.88 -9.23 -7.73
CA ILE A 299 -7.39 -7.92 -8.11
C ILE A 299 -6.79 -7.49 -9.46
N PRO A 300 -7.39 -6.50 -10.14
CA PRO A 300 -6.76 -5.84 -11.27
C PRO A 300 -5.33 -5.39 -10.96
N TYR A 301 -4.39 -5.70 -11.85
CA TYR A 301 -3.02 -5.21 -11.74
C TYR A 301 -2.95 -3.68 -11.76
N ARG A 302 -3.89 -3.02 -12.42
CA ARG A 302 -4.03 -1.57 -12.43
C ARG A 302 -4.93 -1.11 -11.31
N ARG A 303 -4.56 0.01 -10.68
CA ARG A 303 -5.45 0.70 -9.74
C ARG A 303 -6.79 1.02 -10.41
N VAL A 304 -7.86 0.50 -9.81
CA VAL A 304 -9.25 0.89 -10.11
C VAL A 304 -9.59 2.11 -9.26
N ARG A 305 -10.38 3.03 -9.82
CA ARG A 305 -10.84 4.25 -9.13
C ARG A 305 -12.34 4.23 -8.86
N ASP A 306 -13.06 3.33 -9.51
CA ASP A 306 -14.51 3.24 -9.44
C ASP A 306 -14.90 2.34 -8.25
N TYR A 307 -15.09 2.97 -7.10
CA TYR A 307 -15.62 2.35 -5.89
C TYR A 307 -17.12 2.65 -5.81
N GLU A 308 -17.95 1.74 -6.29
CA GLU A 308 -19.40 1.95 -6.44
C GLU A 308 -20.25 0.96 -5.62
N LEU A 309 -19.66 -0.12 -5.13
CA LEU A 309 -20.38 -1.11 -4.33
C LEU A 309 -20.55 -0.60 -2.90
N GLU A 310 -21.80 -0.48 -2.47
CA GLU A 310 -22.13 -0.10 -1.10
C GLU A 310 -21.70 -1.19 -0.09
N PRO A 311 -21.29 -0.81 1.13
CA PRO A 311 -20.92 -1.77 2.16
C PRO A 311 -22.14 -2.55 2.70
N ALA A 312 -21.96 -3.85 2.93
CA ALA A 312 -23.01 -4.73 3.45
C ALA A 312 -23.16 -4.67 4.98
N GLY A 313 -22.09 -4.42 5.73
CA GLY A 313 -22.17 -4.24 7.18
C GLY A 313 -20.94 -3.59 7.83
N LEU A 314 -19.75 -3.75 7.26
CA LEU A 314 -18.56 -3.07 7.76
C LEU A 314 -18.54 -1.59 7.37
N LEU A 315 -18.18 -0.71 8.31
CA LEU A 315 -18.11 0.75 8.09
C LEU A 315 -16.88 1.17 7.26
N ALA A 316 -16.56 0.45 6.20
CA ALA A 316 -15.32 0.62 5.45
C ALA A 316 -15.47 1.39 4.13
N GLY A 317 -16.63 2.00 3.88
CA GLY A 317 -16.89 2.78 2.67
C GLY A 317 -17.14 1.93 1.40
N PRO A 318 -17.22 2.58 0.22
CA PRO A 318 -17.58 1.93 -1.03
C PRO A 318 -16.44 1.06 -1.60
N ARG A 319 -16.77 0.04 -2.39
CA ARG A 319 -15.83 -0.99 -2.84
C ARG A 319 -15.82 -1.14 -4.36
N ALA A 320 -14.74 -1.69 -4.86
CA ALA A 320 -14.61 -2.04 -6.26
C ALA A 320 -15.08 -3.49 -6.46
N ALA A 321 -15.81 -3.73 -7.55
CA ALA A 321 -16.19 -5.07 -7.96
C ALA A 321 -14.95 -5.88 -8.36
N LEU A 322 -14.97 -7.17 -8.04
CA LEU A 322 -13.97 -8.09 -8.57
C LEU A 322 -14.28 -8.38 -10.04
N PRO A 323 -13.28 -8.28 -10.94
CA PRO A 323 -13.53 -8.50 -12.36
C PRO A 323 -13.76 -10.00 -12.66
N GLU A 324 -14.81 -10.32 -13.42
CA GLU A 324 -15.13 -11.69 -13.86
C GLU A 324 -13.99 -12.33 -14.69
N ARG A 325 -13.20 -11.51 -15.39
CA ARG A 325 -12.05 -11.95 -16.19
C ARG A 325 -10.85 -11.06 -15.93
N LEU A 326 -9.87 -11.60 -15.22
CA LEU A 326 -8.61 -10.90 -14.98
C LEU A 326 -7.65 -11.09 -16.15
N GLY A 327 -7.21 -9.99 -16.76
CA GLY A 327 -6.05 -9.95 -17.67
C GLY A 327 -4.74 -10.15 -16.91
N ARG A 328 -3.85 -9.15 -16.87
CA ARG A 328 -2.71 -9.17 -15.92
C ARG A 328 -3.27 -9.11 -14.49
N ARG A 329 -2.87 -10.05 -13.64
CA ARG A 329 -3.34 -10.23 -12.27
C ARG A 329 -2.36 -9.59 -11.28
N ALA A 330 -2.89 -8.89 -10.29
CA ALA A 330 -2.16 -8.66 -9.04
C ALA A 330 -2.50 -9.80 -8.10
N THR A 331 -1.48 -10.56 -7.72
CA THR A 331 -1.66 -11.71 -6.84
C THR A 331 -1.42 -11.28 -5.38
N PRO A 332 -2.26 -11.72 -4.44
CA PRO A 332 -1.93 -11.62 -3.02
C PRO A 332 -0.64 -12.38 -2.70
N LEU A 333 0.21 -11.82 -1.85
CA LEU A 333 1.51 -12.35 -1.46
C LEU A 333 1.60 -12.69 0.03
N GLU A 334 0.80 -12.02 0.85
CA GLU A 334 0.65 -12.22 2.30
C GLU A 334 -0.77 -11.76 2.65
N ALA A 335 -1.41 -12.39 3.64
CA ALA A 335 -2.65 -11.90 4.22
C ALA A 335 -2.51 -11.74 5.73
N ALA A 336 -3.25 -10.78 6.27
CA ALA A 336 -3.67 -10.79 7.66
C ALA A 336 -5.20 -10.88 7.67
N PRO A 337 -5.77 -11.96 8.21
CA PRO A 337 -7.20 -12.01 8.44
C PRO A 337 -7.58 -10.92 9.44
N LEU A 338 -8.83 -10.47 9.38
CA LEU A 338 -9.37 -9.58 10.39
C LEU A 338 -9.37 -10.28 11.74
N THR A 339 -8.56 -9.78 12.68
CA THR A 339 -8.71 -10.16 14.09
C THR A 339 -10.09 -9.69 14.54
N PRO A 340 -10.99 -10.61 14.90
CA PRO A 340 -12.39 -10.29 15.06
C PRO A 340 -12.60 -9.48 16.34
N GLY A 341 -13.41 -8.42 16.23
CA GLY A 341 -14.05 -7.78 17.38
C GLY A 341 -15.33 -8.51 17.78
N LEU A 342 -15.97 -8.07 18.86
CA LEU A 342 -17.29 -8.52 19.27
C LEU A 342 -18.37 -8.06 18.24
N GLY A 343 -18.46 -8.69 17.08
CA GLY A 343 -19.37 -8.20 16.03
C GLY A 343 -19.07 -8.68 14.60
N GLN A 344 -18.70 -9.95 14.38
CA GLN A 344 -18.72 -10.52 13.03
C GLN A 344 -20.16 -10.51 12.46
N GLY A 345 -20.49 -9.45 11.73
CA GLY A 345 -21.68 -9.43 10.91
C GLY A 345 -21.68 -10.53 9.83
N ALA A 346 -22.67 -10.47 8.93
CA ALA A 346 -22.75 -11.36 7.77
C ALA A 346 -21.52 -11.29 6.83
N GLU A 347 -20.68 -10.28 7.02
CA GLU A 347 -19.58 -9.91 6.16
C GLU A 347 -18.21 -10.11 6.82
N GLY A 348 -17.31 -10.80 6.11
CA GLY A 348 -15.91 -10.99 6.50
C GLY A 348 -14.97 -10.03 5.77
N MET A 349 -13.76 -9.85 6.31
CA MET A 349 -12.73 -9.06 5.64
C MET A 349 -11.32 -9.61 5.89
N MET A 350 -10.44 -9.49 4.90
CA MET A 350 -9.01 -9.82 5.01
C MET A 350 -8.16 -8.72 4.38
N ALA A 351 -7.04 -8.36 5.01
CA ALA A 351 -6.05 -7.47 4.42
C ALA A 351 -4.98 -8.30 3.73
N LEU A 352 -4.78 -8.07 2.43
CA LEU A 352 -3.80 -8.76 1.61
C LEU A 352 -2.73 -7.79 1.17
N ARG A 353 -1.46 -8.18 1.29
CA ARG A 353 -0.38 -7.60 0.52
C ARG A 353 -0.54 -8.06 -0.93
N VAL A 354 -0.64 -7.13 -1.87
CA VAL A 354 -0.80 -7.37 -3.30
C VAL A 354 0.29 -6.68 -4.10
N SER A 355 0.72 -7.25 -5.22
CA SER A 355 1.64 -6.59 -6.15
C SER A 355 0.87 -5.92 -7.28
N VAL A 356 0.81 -4.58 -7.28
CA VAL A 356 0.06 -3.79 -8.26
C VAL A 356 0.96 -2.86 -9.06
N GLU A 357 0.47 -2.40 -10.21
CA GLU A 357 1.10 -1.38 -11.04
C GLU A 357 1.08 -0.03 -10.32
N TYR A 358 2.27 0.43 -9.95
CA TYR A 358 2.52 1.78 -9.49
C TYR A 358 3.17 2.59 -10.62
N LEU A 359 2.52 3.70 -11.01
CA LEU A 359 2.99 4.63 -12.04
C LEU A 359 3.41 3.96 -13.38
N LYS A 360 2.64 2.99 -13.88
CA LYS A 360 2.73 2.38 -15.24
C LYS A 360 3.92 1.46 -15.58
N SER A 361 4.83 1.19 -14.64
CA SER A 361 5.84 0.13 -14.86
C SER A 361 6.51 -0.39 -13.59
N ARG A 362 6.42 0.34 -12.47
CA ARG A 362 6.92 -0.17 -11.20
C ARG A 362 5.87 -1.09 -10.59
N GLN A 363 6.31 -2.26 -10.17
CA GLN A 363 5.52 -3.08 -9.27
C GLN A 363 5.80 -2.61 -7.86
N ALA A 364 4.75 -2.31 -7.10
CA ALA A 364 4.86 -2.02 -5.70
C ALA A 364 3.96 -2.98 -4.91
N SER A 365 4.47 -3.44 -3.78
CA SER A 365 3.62 -4.13 -2.80
C SER A 365 2.73 -3.10 -2.13
N GLN A 366 1.42 -3.34 -2.15
CA GLN A 366 0.42 -2.49 -1.52
C GLN A 366 -0.48 -3.36 -0.64
N VAL A 367 -1.27 -2.74 0.23
CA VAL A 367 -2.30 -3.42 1.03
C VAL A 367 -3.64 -3.22 0.35
N ALA A 368 -4.31 -4.33 0.05
CA ALA A 368 -5.69 -4.38 -0.38
C ALA A 368 -6.55 -5.05 0.70
N LEU A 369 -7.80 -4.64 0.81
CA LEU A 369 -8.82 -5.25 1.66
C LEU A 369 -9.76 -6.04 0.78
N PHE A 370 -10.01 -7.30 1.11
CA PHE A 370 -11.01 -8.14 0.47
C PHE A 370 -12.18 -8.33 1.40
N TYR A 371 -13.39 -8.22 0.84
CA TYR A 371 -14.65 -8.39 1.53
C TYR A 371 -15.27 -9.72 1.10
N TRP A 372 -15.86 -10.42 2.06
CA TRP A 372 -16.42 -11.76 1.87
C TRP A 372 -17.87 -11.79 2.32
N GLU A 373 -18.74 -12.37 1.51
CA GLU A 373 -20.17 -12.53 1.79
C GLU A 373 -20.66 -13.84 1.17
N ASP A 374 -21.46 -14.60 1.91
CA ASP A 374 -22.10 -15.84 1.43
C ASP A 374 -21.15 -16.86 0.76
N GLY A 375 -19.90 -16.94 1.21
CA GLY A 375 -18.89 -17.86 0.67
C GLY A 375 -18.15 -17.35 -0.57
N GLU A 376 -18.41 -16.14 -1.05
CA GLU A 376 -17.75 -15.54 -2.20
C GLU A 376 -17.09 -14.19 -1.84
N PRO A 377 -16.03 -13.78 -2.55
CA PRO A 377 -15.46 -12.46 -2.36
C PRO A 377 -16.39 -11.40 -3.00
N ALA A 378 -16.97 -10.54 -2.17
CA ALA A 378 -17.98 -9.56 -2.59
C ALA A 378 -17.37 -8.30 -3.25
N GLY A 379 -16.12 -7.99 -2.94
CA GLY A 379 -15.44 -6.82 -3.49
C GLY A 379 -14.09 -6.59 -2.84
N TYR A 380 -13.41 -5.52 -3.25
CA TYR A 380 -12.12 -5.16 -2.69
C TYR A 380 -11.90 -3.64 -2.61
N GLN A 381 -10.90 -3.26 -1.82
CA GLN A 381 -10.37 -1.90 -1.74
C GLN A 381 -8.84 -1.94 -1.80
N LEU A 382 -8.22 -1.06 -2.57
CA LEU A 382 -6.76 -0.90 -2.55
C LEU A 382 -6.41 0.25 -1.59
N LEU A 383 -6.09 -0.06 -0.34
CA LEU A 383 -5.96 0.94 0.72
C LEU A 383 -4.65 1.72 0.66
N THR A 384 -3.53 1.08 0.27
CA THR A 384 -2.27 1.80 0.09
C THR A 384 -1.96 2.02 -1.38
N PHE A 385 -1.37 3.18 -1.67
CA PHE A 385 -0.86 3.49 -3.00
C PHE A 385 0.40 4.36 -2.86
N THR A 386 1.46 3.77 -2.31
CA THR A 386 2.71 4.45 -1.97
C THR A 386 3.83 4.04 -2.93
N SER A 387 4.89 4.84 -2.99
CA SER A 387 6.10 4.49 -3.75
C SER A 387 6.95 3.41 -3.08
N SER A 388 6.75 3.22 -1.78
CA SER A 388 7.41 2.21 -0.97
C SER A 388 6.60 0.92 -0.96
N ALA A 389 7.18 -0.17 -0.45
CA ALA A 389 6.45 -1.42 -0.29
C ALA A 389 5.65 -1.36 1.02
N SER A 390 4.32 -1.43 0.92
CA SER A 390 3.43 -1.67 2.04
C SER A 390 3.36 -3.18 2.32
N LEU A 391 3.70 -3.57 3.53
CA LEU A 391 3.95 -4.96 3.96
C LEU A 391 3.20 -5.26 5.26
N GLN A 392 3.04 -6.56 5.55
CA GLN A 392 2.62 -7.05 6.87
C GLN A 392 1.41 -6.31 7.46
N PRO A 393 0.26 -6.28 6.76
CA PRO A 393 -0.93 -5.67 7.31
C PRO A 393 -1.34 -6.38 8.61
N ALA A 394 -2.03 -5.69 9.52
CA ALA A 394 -2.79 -6.30 10.61
C ALA A 394 -4.10 -5.55 10.80
N LEU A 395 -5.19 -6.30 10.93
CA LEU A 395 -6.55 -5.78 10.96
C LEU A 395 -7.21 -6.08 12.30
N ALA A 396 -7.94 -5.11 12.83
CA ALA A 396 -8.80 -5.31 14.00
C ALA A 396 -10.15 -4.62 13.80
N GLN A 397 -11.20 -5.20 14.38
CA GLN A 397 -12.54 -4.63 14.41
C GLN A 397 -13.02 -4.50 15.85
N ASN A 398 -13.97 -3.60 16.11
CA ASN A 398 -14.76 -3.55 17.34
C ASN A 398 -16.24 -3.85 17.08
N GLY A 399 -17.03 -3.99 18.14
CA GLY A 399 -18.46 -4.31 18.00
C GLY A 399 -19.33 -3.23 17.35
N ALA A 400 -18.82 -2.02 17.18
CA ALA A 400 -19.49 -0.98 16.39
C ALA A 400 -19.31 -1.14 14.87
N GLY A 401 -18.60 -2.18 14.41
CA GLY A 401 -18.28 -2.36 12.98
C GLY A 401 -17.18 -1.42 12.49
N THR A 402 -16.50 -0.73 13.40
CA THR A 402 -15.33 0.08 13.08
C THR A 402 -14.13 -0.83 12.94
N VAL A 403 -13.38 -0.60 11.87
CA VAL A 403 -12.17 -1.32 11.51
C VAL A 403 -10.97 -0.40 11.65
N ALA A 404 -9.87 -0.95 12.15
CA ALA A 404 -8.56 -0.35 12.12
C ALA A 404 -7.54 -1.28 11.42
N LEU A 405 -6.54 -0.68 10.79
CA LEU A 405 -5.47 -1.36 10.07
C LEU A 405 -4.12 -0.75 10.48
N THR A 406 -3.14 -1.62 10.72
CA THR A 406 -1.73 -1.26 10.65
C THR A 406 -1.03 -1.93 9.47
N TRP A 407 0.04 -1.33 8.98
CA TRP A 407 0.95 -1.95 8.01
C TRP A 407 2.35 -1.37 8.15
N LEU A 408 3.33 -2.05 7.56
CA LEU A 408 4.71 -1.61 7.50
C LEU A 408 5.02 -0.96 6.15
N GLU A 409 5.69 0.19 6.16
CA GLU A 409 6.40 0.71 4.97
C GLU A 409 7.89 0.45 5.12
N GLY A 410 8.49 -0.15 4.09
CA GLY A 410 9.92 -0.41 4.08
C GLY A 410 10.75 0.88 3.97
N THR A 411 11.69 1.07 4.88
CA THR A 411 12.70 2.14 4.80
C THR A 411 14.08 1.58 4.46
N ALA A 412 14.96 2.43 3.93
CA ALA A 412 16.34 2.07 3.70
C ALA A 412 17.08 2.00 5.04
N GLY A 413 17.50 0.80 5.46
CA GLY A 413 18.28 0.63 6.71
C GLY A 413 17.84 -0.51 7.61
N GLY A 414 16.78 -1.25 7.24
CA GLY A 414 16.33 -2.42 8.00
C GLY A 414 15.38 -2.10 9.15
N THR A 415 15.05 -0.83 9.37
CA THR A 415 13.85 -0.42 10.09
C THR A 415 12.65 -0.44 9.14
N SER A 416 11.45 -0.38 9.70
CA SER A 416 10.19 -0.25 8.98
C SER A 416 9.29 0.70 9.76
N GLN A 417 8.50 1.45 9.03
CA GLN A 417 7.56 2.40 9.60
C GLN A 417 6.20 1.75 9.77
N VAL A 418 5.64 1.80 10.97
CA VAL A 418 4.28 1.32 11.23
C VAL A 418 3.31 2.47 10.99
N TYR A 419 2.44 2.30 10.00
CA TYR A 419 1.33 3.21 9.74
C TYR A 419 0.04 2.65 10.31
N PHE A 420 -0.85 3.55 10.75
CA PHE A 420 -2.17 3.25 11.28
C PHE A 420 -3.25 4.01 10.51
N ALA A 421 -4.31 3.32 10.13
CA ALA A 421 -5.52 3.92 9.58
C ALA A 421 -6.77 3.29 10.22
N SER A 422 -7.88 4.03 10.23
CA SER A 422 -9.15 3.55 10.76
C SER A 422 -10.33 4.15 10.01
N THR A 423 -11.44 3.42 10.08
CA THR A 423 -12.77 3.84 9.62
C THR A 423 -13.54 4.63 10.68
N ALA A 424 -12.98 4.79 11.89
CA ALA A 424 -13.63 5.55 12.96
C ALA A 424 -13.84 7.01 12.52
N PRO A 425 -15.06 7.57 12.63
CA PRO A 425 -15.32 8.95 12.19
C PRO A 425 -14.40 10.00 12.84
N ALA A 426 -14.05 9.79 14.12
CA ALA A 426 -13.14 10.67 14.83
C ALA A 426 -11.70 10.60 14.27
N THR A 427 -11.20 9.41 13.93
CA THR A 427 -9.88 9.23 13.29
C THR A 427 -9.87 9.80 11.88
N ILE A 428 -10.92 9.57 11.08
CA ILE A 428 -11.08 10.17 9.75
C ILE A 428 -10.98 11.70 9.85
N ALA A 429 -11.80 12.31 10.70
CA ALA A 429 -11.82 13.77 10.88
C ALA A 429 -10.49 14.34 11.44
N ALA A 430 -9.77 13.56 12.25
CA ALA A 430 -8.47 13.95 12.78
C ALA A 430 -7.39 13.91 11.69
N TYR A 431 -7.35 12.84 10.90
CA TYR A 431 -6.27 12.57 9.96
C TYR A 431 -6.50 13.16 8.57
N GLU A 432 -7.72 13.48 8.14
CA GLU A 432 -7.97 14.11 6.84
C GLU A 432 -7.44 15.55 6.71
N LYS A 433 -7.14 16.20 7.84
CA LYS A 433 -6.65 17.59 7.85
C LYS A 433 -5.27 17.68 7.22
N LEU A 434 -5.19 18.25 6.01
CA LEU A 434 -3.93 18.57 5.35
C LEU A 434 -3.11 19.52 6.22
N THR A 435 -1.93 19.06 6.63
CA THR A 435 -0.97 19.89 7.36
C THR A 435 -0.13 20.71 6.40
N THR A 436 0.49 21.79 6.87
CA THR A 436 1.46 22.55 6.08
C THR A 436 2.68 21.71 5.68
N GLN A 437 3.01 20.71 6.50
CA GLN A 437 4.08 19.75 6.21
C GLN A 437 3.69 18.84 5.04
N ASP A 438 2.44 18.37 4.98
CA ASP A 438 1.93 17.56 3.87
C ASP A 438 2.03 18.33 2.55
N ILE A 439 1.58 19.59 2.55
CA ILE A 439 1.66 20.46 1.36
C ILE A 439 3.12 20.68 0.95
N GLY A 440 4.02 20.93 1.91
CA GLY A 440 5.44 21.08 1.66
C GLY A 440 6.07 19.83 1.05
N TYR A 441 5.74 18.66 1.59
CA TYR A 441 6.17 17.36 1.08
C TYR A 441 5.68 17.13 -0.36
N PHE A 442 4.37 17.27 -0.61
CA PHE A 442 3.81 17.10 -1.96
C PHE A 442 4.40 18.07 -2.97
N LEU A 443 4.60 19.34 -2.60
CA LEU A 443 5.22 20.33 -3.48
C LEU A 443 6.66 19.94 -3.82
N ALA A 444 7.43 19.53 -2.83
CA ALA A 444 8.83 19.24 -3.03
C ALA A 444 9.04 17.88 -3.74
N GLU A 445 8.22 16.87 -3.48
CA GLU A 445 8.16 15.63 -4.27
C GLU A 445 7.74 15.92 -5.72
N SER A 446 6.74 16.78 -5.92
CA SER A 446 6.32 17.23 -7.25
C SER A 446 7.47 17.93 -7.99
N LEU A 447 8.16 18.87 -7.34
CA LEU A 447 9.28 19.60 -7.94
C LEU A 447 10.46 18.67 -8.25
N ALA A 448 10.77 17.73 -7.37
CA ALA A 448 11.82 16.73 -7.59
C ALA A 448 11.48 15.82 -8.77
N GLY A 449 10.24 15.31 -8.83
CA GLY A 449 9.75 14.51 -9.94
C GLY A 449 9.74 15.27 -11.27
N MET A 450 9.36 16.55 -11.26
CA MET A 450 9.44 17.43 -12.42
C MET A 450 10.89 17.62 -12.87
N ALA A 451 11.81 17.87 -11.94
CA ALA A 451 13.23 18.05 -12.23
C ALA A 451 13.86 16.79 -12.84
N GLN A 452 13.53 15.60 -12.33
CA GLN A 452 13.98 14.33 -12.92
C GLN A 452 13.44 14.15 -14.35
N SER A 453 12.18 14.51 -14.56
CA SER A 453 11.51 14.36 -15.86
C SER A 453 12.07 15.30 -16.94
N VAL A 454 12.62 16.46 -16.55
CA VAL A 454 13.27 17.43 -17.46
C VAL A 454 14.49 16.85 -18.18
N ILE A 455 15.12 15.78 -17.69
CA ILE A 455 16.27 15.13 -18.34
C ILE A 455 15.93 14.68 -19.78
N PHE A 456 14.65 14.40 -20.07
CA PHE A 456 14.17 14.02 -21.41
C PHE A 456 13.91 15.21 -22.35
N ALA A 457 13.93 16.44 -21.85
CA ALA A 457 13.64 17.65 -22.65
C ALA A 457 14.50 17.80 -23.90
N PRO A 458 15.83 17.58 -23.90
CA PRO A 458 16.65 17.71 -25.10
C PRO A 458 16.23 16.75 -26.22
N PHE A 459 15.88 15.50 -25.86
CA PHE A 459 15.46 14.49 -26.81
C PHE A 459 14.09 14.82 -27.41
N ALA A 460 13.12 15.17 -26.56
CA ALA A 460 11.80 15.62 -27.01
C ALA A 460 11.89 16.87 -27.89
N PHE A 461 12.75 17.83 -27.52
CA PHE A 461 12.94 19.07 -28.28
C PHE A 461 13.49 18.77 -29.67
N ALA A 462 14.54 17.95 -29.75
CA ALA A 462 15.15 17.55 -31.01
C ALA A 462 14.12 16.89 -31.92
N PHE A 463 13.33 15.94 -31.38
CA PHE A 463 12.35 15.18 -32.14
C PHE A 463 11.16 16.03 -32.63
N TRP A 464 10.52 16.80 -31.74
CA TRP A 464 9.35 17.62 -32.11
C TRP A 464 9.70 18.81 -33.00
N SER A 465 10.95 19.26 -32.98
CA SER A 465 11.36 20.44 -33.74
C SER A 465 11.85 20.13 -35.16
N VAL A 466 12.03 18.85 -35.57
CA VAL A 466 12.54 18.51 -36.90
C VAL A 466 11.66 19.09 -38.02
N LEU A 467 10.36 18.74 -38.04
CA LEU A 467 9.44 19.20 -39.08
C LEU A 467 9.25 20.73 -39.06
N PRO A 468 9.05 21.38 -37.90
CA PRO A 468 9.06 22.83 -37.80
C PRO A 468 10.32 23.50 -38.36
N PHE A 469 11.52 22.96 -38.07
CA PHE A 469 12.77 23.52 -38.58
C PHE A 469 12.91 23.35 -40.09
N VAL A 470 12.52 22.20 -40.64
CA VAL A 470 12.48 21.99 -42.10
C VAL A 470 11.56 23.02 -42.76
N LEU A 471 10.37 23.25 -42.20
CA LEU A 471 9.44 24.27 -42.69
C LEU A 471 10.03 25.68 -42.63
N LEU A 472 10.61 26.07 -41.48
CA LEU A 472 11.22 27.39 -41.32
C LEU A 472 12.42 27.60 -42.24
N LEU A 473 13.19 26.54 -42.53
CA LEU A 473 14.30 26.57 -43.48
C LEU A 473 13.79 26.74 -44.92
N LEU A 474 12.79 25.96 -45.33
CA LEU A 474 12.19 26.06 -46.67
C LEU A 474 11.56 27.43 -46.92
N THR A 475 10.80 27.94 -45.95
CA THR A 475 10.19 29.28 -46.04
C THR A 475 11.22 30.41 -45.92
N GLY A 476 12.34 30.17 -45.24
CA GLY A 476 13.48 31.09 -45.17
C GLY A 476 14.13 31.34 -46.52
N ILE A 477 14.25 30.31 -47.38
CA ILE A 477 14.80 30.45 -48.74
C ILE A 477 13.94 31.41 -49.59
N TRP A 478 12.64 31.45 -49.34
CA TRP A 478 11.69 32.24 -50.14
C TRP A 478 11.49 33.66 -49.59
N ARG A 479 11.92 33.93 -48.36
CA ARG A 479 11.88 35.26 -47.73
C ARG A 479 13.15 36.03 -48.08
N GLN A 480 13.08 36.87 -49.11
CA GLN A 480 14.21 37.71 -49.53
C GLN A 480 14.62 38.79 -48.51
N GLN A 481 13.79 39.08 -47.50
CA GLN A 481 14.09 40.01 -46.39
C GLN A 481 13.47 39.52 -45.08
N ASP A 482 14.14 39.77 -43.94
CA ASP A 482 13.60 39.54 -42.59
C ASP A 482 12.42 40.50 -42.33
N PRO A 483 11.17 40.02 -42.34
CA PRO A 483 10.00 40.84 -42.13
C PRO A 483 9.90 41.24 -40.67
N GLY A 484 9.57 42.51 -40.43
CA GLY A 484 9.26 42.97 -39.07
C GLY A 484 7.91 42.42 -38.58
N TRP A 485 7.61 42.64 -37.31
CA TRP A 485 6.35 42.26 -36.66
C TRP A 485 5.06 42.78 -37.35
N ARG A 486 5.15 43.66 -38.35
CA ARG A 486 3.98 44.18 -39.08
C ARG A 486 3.66 43.40 -40.36
N ASP A 487 4.51 42.48 -40.78
CA ASP A 487 4.33 41.74 -42.03
C ASP A 487 3.62 40.40 -41.77
N PRO A 488 2.47 40.12 -42.41
CA PRO A 488 1.80 38.82 -42.31
C PRO A 488 2.69 37.63 -42.73
N ALA A 489 3.67 37.83 -43.62
CA ALA A 489 4.66 36.82 -44.00
C ALA A 489 5.60 36.41 -42.85
N PHE A 490 5.49 37.07 -41.69
CA PHE A 490 6.10 36.65 -40.43
C PHE A 490 5.27 35.65 -39.65
N TYR A 491 3.98 35.91 -39.51
CA TYR A 491 3.11 35.12 -38.65
C TYR A 491 2.77 33.78 -39.27
N VAL A 492 2.60 33.69 -40.60
CA VAL A 492 2.16 32.46 -41.26
C VAL A 492 3.17 31.30 -41.08
N PRO A 493 4.48 31.45 -41.40
CA PRO A 493 5.43 30.35 -41.21
C PRO A 493 5.64 30.00 -39.73
N LEU A 494 5.60 31.00 -38.84
CA LEU A 494 5.73 30.79 -37.40
C LEU A 494 4.54 30.00 -36.84
N LEU A 495 3.32 30.38 -37.21
CA LEU A 495 2.10 29.69 -36.79
C LEU A 495 2.09 28.25 -37.30
N LEU A 496 2.43 28.03 -38.58
CA LEU A 496 2.56 26.68 -39.14
C LEU A 496 3.63 25.86 -38.42
N ALA A 497 4.78 26.45 -38.08
CA ALA A 497 5.83 25.78 -37.33
C ALA A 497 5.36 25.37 -35.91
N ILE A 498 4.62 26.26 -35.23
CA ILE A 498 4.02 25.95 -33.92
C ILE A 498 2.96 24.85 -34.06
N VAL A 499 2.10 24.89 -35.09
CA VAL A 499 1.10 23.85 -35.35
C VAL A 499 1.76 22.50 -35.63
N LEU A 500 2.82 22.45 -36.44
CA LEU A 500 3.59 21.23 -36.70
C LEU A 500 4.25 20.69 -35.43
N PHE A 501 4.80 21.57 -34.60
CA PHE A 501 5.39 21.20 -33.31
C PHE A 501 4.34 20.57 -32.38
N TRP A 502 3.17 21.20 -32.26
CA TRP A 502 2.04 20.65 -31.51
C TRP A 502 1.52 19.34 -32.09
N GLY A 503 1.48 19.21 -33.42
CA GLY A 503 1.13 17.96 -34.09
C GLY A 503 2.09 16.82 -33.73
N GLY A 504 3.40 17.07 -33.80
CA GLY A 504 4.42 16.10 -33.37
C GLY A 504 4.30 15.73 -31.89
N LYS A 505 4.11 16.72 -31.03
CA LYS A 505 3.88 16.55 -29.59
C LYS A 505 2.62 15.70 -29.32
N PHE A 506 1.50 16.00 -29.98
CA PHE A 506 0.24 15.27 -29.80
C PHE A 506 0.35 13.82 -30.29
N LEU A 507 0.98 13.58 -31.43
CA LEU A 507 1.18 12.24 -31.95
C LEU A 507 1.99 11.37 -30.98
N MET A 508 3.06 11.92 -30.40
CA MET A 508 3.91 11.21 -29.45
C MET A 508 3.26 11.05 -28.07
N LEU A 509 2.57 12.08 -27.57
CA LEU A 509 1.96 12.11 -26.23
C LEU A 509 0.48 11.72 -26.21
N ARG A 510 -0.06 11.17 -27.30
CA ARG A 510 -1.50 10.83 -27.42
C ARG A 510 -1.99 9.98 -26.27
N GLU A 511 -1.26 8.91 -25.94
CA GLU A 511 -1.61 8.03 -24.83
C GLU A 511 -1.42 8.72 -23.47
N ALA A 512 -0.36 9.52 -23.32
CA ALA A 512 -0.13 10.28 -22.11
C ALA A 512 -1.29 11.26 -21.83
N TRP A 513 -1.74 12.04 -22.82
CA TRP A 513 -2.80 13.03 -22.60
C TRP A 513 -4.17 12.42 -22.27
N THR A 514 -4.45 11.23 -22.80
CA THR A 514 -5.73 10.55 -22.56
C THR A 514 -5.72 9.81 -21.23
N ALA A 515 -4.61 9.13 -20.91
CA ALA A 515 -4.51 8.25 -19.74
C ALA A 515 -3.87 8.89 -18.51
N TYR A 516 -3.17 10.03 -18.62
CA TYR A 516 -2.50 10.70 -17.51
C TYR A 516 -3.14 12.07 -17.24
N VAL A 517 -3.57 12.28 -16.00
CA VAL A 517 -4.03 13.59 -15.52
C VAL A 517 -2.78 14.36 -15.08
N PRO A 518 -2.57 15.59 -15.56
CA PRO A 518 -1.43 16.40 -15.13
C PRO A 518 -1.32 16.48 -13.61
N PHE A 519 -0.10 16.26 -13.12
CA PHE A 519 0.25 16.22 -11.70
C PHE A 519 -0.25 15.01 -10.90
N SER A 520 -1.02 14.07 -11.48
CA SER A 520 -1.56 12.94 -10.72
C SER A 520 -0.50 11.92 -10.27
N ALA A 521 0.74 12.03 -10.76
CA ALA A 521 1.86 11.25 -10.23
C ALA A 521 2.34 11.74 -8.86
N TRP A 522 2.03 13.00 -8.50
CA TRP A 522 2.56 13.65 -7.30
C TRP A 522 1.46 14.23 -6.40
N VAL A 523 0.31 14.55 -6.99
CA VAL A 523 -0.89 14.99 -6.27
C VAL A 523 -1.82 13.78 -6.16
N PRO A 524 -1.97 13.20 -4.96
CA PRO A 524 -2.68 11.94 -4.80
C PRO A 524 -4.20 12.05 -5.07
N VAL A 525 -4.76 13.25 -4.91
CA VAL A 525 -6.20 13.53 -5.10
C VAL A 525 -6.38 14.67 -6.08
N ILE A 526 -6.88 14.33 -7.25
CA ILE A 526 -7.40 15.31 -8.19
C ILE A 526 -8.88 14.98 -8.34
N PRO A 527 -9.80 15.88 -7.98
CA PRO A 527 -11.23 15.64 -8.17
C PRO A 527 -11.53 15.28 -9.63
N ASP A 528 -12.43 14.34 -9.87
CA ASP A 528 -12.79 13.88 -11.22
C ASP A 528 -13.27 15.04 -12.12
N SER A 529 -13.97 16.01 -11.52
CA SER A 529 -14.41 17.23 -12.19
C SER A 529 -13.26 18.09 -12.73
N MET A 530 -12.07 18.00 -12.13
CA MET A 530 -10.88 18.72 -12.56
C MET A 530 -10.05 17.95 -13.58
N GLU A 531 -10.25 16.63 -13.75
CA GLU A 531 -9.39 15.84 -14.62
C GLU A 531 -9.42 16.30 -16.08
N ALA A 532 -10.63 16.40 -16.65
CA ALA A 532 -10.80 16.84 -18.03
C ALA A 532 -10.29 18.28 -18.21
N LEU A 533 -10.54 19.13 -17.22
CA LEU A 533 -10.06 20.51 -17.22
C LEU A 533 -8.53 20.55 -17.20
N LEU A 534 -7.85 19.79 -16.34
CA LEU A 534 -6.39 19.76 -16.26
C LEU A 534 -5.76 19.17 -17.51
N LYS A 535 -6.30 18.05 -18.03
CA LYS A 535 -5.86 17.43 -19.29
C LYS A 535 -5.86 18.40 -20.45
N LEU A 536 -6.81 19.35 -20.48
CA LEU A 536 -6.89 20.38 -21.51
C LEU A 536 -6.09 21.65 -21.15
N ALA A 537 -6.30 22.19 -19.97
CA ALA A 537 -5.78 23.49 -19.54
C ALA A 537 -4.27 23.49 -19.34
N VAL A 538 -3.67 22.39 -18.85
CA VAL A 538 -2.24 22.34 -18.58
C VAL A 538 -1.41 22.37 -19.87
N PRO A 539 -1.65 21.52 -20.90
CA PRO A 539 -0.97 21.66 -22.18
C PRO A 539 -1.11 23.05 -22.77
N LEU A 540 -2.34 23.59 -22.83
CA LEU A 540 -2.60 24.91 -23.40
C LEU A 540 -1.88 26.02 -22.62
N GLY A 541 -1.91 25.95 -21.30
CA GLY A 541 -1.19 26.87 -20.41
C GLY A 541 0.31 26.85 -20.66
N ILE A 542 0.91 25.66 -20.84
CA ILE A 542 2.33 25.53 -21.22
C ILE A 542 2.61 26.26 -22.53
N GLY A 543 1.75 26.07 -23.55
CA GLY A 543 1.88 26.76 -24.84
C GLY A 543 1.78 28.28 -24.70
N VAL A 544 0.84 28.79 -23.90
CA VAL A 544 0.69 30.23 -23.62
C VAL A 544 1.93 30.79 -22.92
N VAL A 545 2.46 30.09 -21.92
CA VAL A 545 3.69 30.50 -21.23
C VAL A 545 4.88 30.50 -22.19
N ALA A 546 5.01 29.49 -23.04
CA ALA A 546 6.06 29.43 -24.06
C ALA A 546 5.96 30.56 -25.09
N LEU A 547 4.74 30.90 -25.55
CA LEU A 547 4.49 32.05 -26.42
C LEU A 547 4.88 33.36 -25.74
N PHE A 548 4.46 33.55 -24.48
CA PHE A 548 4.77 34.74 -23.71
C PHE A 548 6.29 34.89 -23.51
N CYS A 549 6.99 33.83 -23.13
CA CYS A 549 8.45 33.83 -22.99
C CYS A 549 9.14 34.19 -24.31
N SER A 550 8.73 33.55 -25.41
CA SER A 550 9.29 33.82 -26.74
C SER A 550 9.08 35.28 -27.16
N TRP A 551 7.87 35.82 -26.96
CA TRP A 551 7.58 37.24 -27.18
C TRP A 551 8.40 38.14 -26.27
N TYR A 552 8.43 37.89 -24.96
CA TYR A 552 9.15 38.72 -23.99
C TYR A 552 10.65 38.82 -24.31
N PHE A 553 11.30 37.74 -24.74
CA PHE A 553 12.72 37.77 -25.11
C PHE A 553 13.00 38.39 -26.49
N THR A 554 11.98 38.55 -27.35
CA THR A 554 12.17 39.01 -28.74
C THR A 554 11.48 40.34 -29.08
N HIS A 555 10.54 40.83 -28.27
CA HIS A 555 9.77 42.05 -28.54
C HIS A 555 10.64 43.32 -28.67
N LYS A 556 11.78 43.37 -27.97
CA LYS A 556 12.71 44.51 -28.05
C LYS A 556 13.52 44.56 -29.34
N ARG A 557 13.48 43.49 -30.16
CA ARG A 557 14.19 43.43 -31.44
C ARG A 557 13.25 43.93 -32.54
N LEU A 558 13.73 44.87 -33.36
CA LEU A 558 12.99 45.38 -34.51
C LEU A 558 12.74 44.30 -35.58
N LYS A 559 13.68 43.37 -35.73
CA LYS A 559 13.64 42.24 -36.67
C LYS A 559 14.18 40.97 -36.00
N PRO A 560 13.41 40.34 -35.10
CA PRO A 560 13.83 39.07 -34.51
C PRO A 560 13.74 37.98 -35.58
N PRO A 561 14.79 37.17 -35.77
CA PRO A 561 14.71 36.07 -36.72
C PRO A 561 13.71 35.00 -36.23
N LEU A 562 12.87 34.49 -37.14
CA LEU A 562 11.80 33.54 -36.84
C LEU A 562 12.30 32.29 -36.13
N TYR A 563 13.46 31.76 -36.53
CA TYR A 563 14.02 30.57 -35.91
C TYR A 563 14.36 30.80 -34.43
N ILE A 564 14.76 32.01 -34.01
CA ILE A 564 15.02 32.28 -32.58
C ILE A 564 13.72 32.30 -31.78
N ILE A 565 12.67 32.91 -32.31
CA ILE A 565 11.33 32.91 -31.67
C ILE A 565 10.84 31.48 -31.50
N PHE A 566 10.92 30.69 -32.57
CA PHE A 566 10.51 29.29 -32.53
C PHE A 566 11.38 28.46 -31.57
N VAL A 567 12.71 28.61 -31.58
CA VAL A 567 13.62 27.90 -30.65
C VAL A 567 13.27 28.21 -29.20
N ILE A 568 13.04 29.47 -28.84
CA ILE A 568 12.67 29.84 -27.46
C ILE A 568 11.32 29.23 -27.10
N TYR A 569 10.34 29.33 -28.01
CA TYR A 569 9.02 28.73 -27.83
C TYR A 569 9.11 27.21 -27.58
N ALA A 570 9.72 26.48 -28.52
CA ALA A 570 9.84 25.03 -28.46
C ALA A 570 10.67 24.58 -27.26
N ALA A 571 11.75 25.28 -26.90
CA ALA A 571 12.55 24.94 -25.74
C ALA A 571 11.76 25.09 -24.43
N VAL A 572 11.02 26.19 -24.25
CA VAL A 572 10.21 26.41 -23.04
C VAL A 572 9.04 25.43 -22.99
N ASP A 573 8.31 25.25 -24.10
CA ASP A 573 7.19 24.30 -24.16
C ASP A 573 7.67 22.87 -23.88
N THR A 574 8.76 22.43 -24.51
CA THR A 574 9.31 21.10 -24.27
C THR A 574 9.77 20.92 -22.83
N LEU A 575 10.48 21.91 -22.25
CA LEU A 575 10.94 21.85 -20.88
C LEU A 575 9.77 21.65 -19.91
N LEU A 576 8.73 22.48 -20.03
CA LEU A 576 7.55 22.42 -19.15
C LEU A 576 6.71 21.16 -19.41
N THR A 577 6.58 20.74 -20.67
CA THR A 577 5.88 19.50 -21.01
C THR A 577 6.61 18.30 -20.42
N MET A 578 7.93 18.22 -20.56
CA MET A 578 8.69 17.12 -19.98
C MET A 578 8.75 17.19 -18.45
N SER A 579 8.67 18.38 -17.85
CA SER A 579 8.51 18.48 -16.39
C SER A 579 7.25 17.76 -15.91
N ILE A 580 6.13 17.89 -16.63
CA ILE A 580 4.82 17.36 -16.17
C ILE A 580 4.54 15.95 -16.70
N TYR A 581 4.94 15.66 -17.93
CA TYR A 581 4.64 14.40 -18.63
C TYR A 581 5.88 13.52 -18.84
N GLY A 582 7.09 13.99 -18.52
CA GLY A 582 8.30 13.21 -18.74
C GLY A 582 8.37 11.97 -17.86
N GLY A 583 7.82 12.01 -16.63
CA GLY A 583 7.70 10.82 -15.78
C GLY A 583 6.88 9.69 -16.42
N TYR A 584 5.86 10.04 -17.21
CA TYR A 584 5.11 9.06 -18.00
C TYR A 584 5.98 8.37 -19.04
N LEU A 585 6.83 9.13 -19.75
CA LEU A 585 7.74 8.59 -20.76
C LEU A 585 8.85 7.78 -20.10
N TYR A 586 9.41 8.26 -18.98
CA TYR A 586 10.45 7.57 -18.24
C TYR A 586 10.01 6.16 -17.83
N ASN A 587 8.78 6.03 -17.34
CA ASN A 587 8.27 4.73 -16.90
C ASN A 587 7.93 3.80 -18.08
N ALA A 588 7.82 4.31 -19.31
CA ALA A 588 7.57 3.48 -20.50
C ALA A 588 8.85 2.83 -21.08
N PHE A 589 10.03 3.31 -20.68
CA PHE A 589 11.34 2.77 -21.05
C PHE A 589 11.96 2.01 -19.89
#